data_AF-A0A9P5JZW9-F1
#
_entry.id   AF-A0A9P5JZW9-F1
#
_cell.length_a   1.000
_cell.length_b   1.000
_cell.length_c   1.000
_cell.angle_alpha   90.00
_cell.angle_beta   90.00
_cell.angle_gamma   90.00
#
_symmetry.space_group_name_H-M   'P 1'
#
loop_
_entity.id
_entity.type
_entity.pdbx_description
1 polymer ?
#
loop_
_entity_poly.entity_id
_entity_poly.type
_entity_poly.pdbx_seq_one_letter_code
_entity_poly.pdbx_strand_id
1 'polypeptide(L)'
;MNPLLPRMTTPTEQACFRSSPLSLGMQSIRETPGTPTMFPLAGNVTMAPFIRVKITSTIISLGAHFSSASSYRSQGWTVSVHPEGKRYAHKITEDRISVVTEAHVTDPGVAEQLEACLAMIRVLAAKEDIRLTETTDLFVEIDQNSRRCSYWFADHAHRTIFWLRRVDTKPVGLPDSYSKRHLQYALEENYWAHVEMFPATASQYSMTALNELNIIFLNARADALTSDIPTFPYTADQCDRFINLLQCRKEHASNPYVVTFIARVWVVIAHHRFSTCFEEDRRCMSSIHFVVEAPSGKRGLISTVIPRALTNLPSEYGERLKRLVWTILFMALIGAMYQRESKTCYSK
;
A
#
# COMPACT_ATOMS: atom_id res chain seq x y z
N MET A 1 84.26 -31.62 24.44
CA MET A 1 83.68 -30.88 23.30
C MET A 1 83.00 -29.63 23.84
N ASN A 2 83.13 -28.54 23.09
CA ASN A 2 82.99 -27.12 23.44
C ASN A 2 81.51 -26.65 23.62
N PRO A 3 81.22 -25.40 24.03
CA PRO A 3 80.57 -25.09 25.32
C PRO A 3 79.42 -24.04 25.25
N LEU A 4 79.04 -23.49 26.43
CA LEU A 4 78.65 -22.09 26.74
C LEU A 4 77.20 -21.79 27.22
N LEU A 5 77.18 -21.22 28.43
CA LEU A 5 76.16 -20.52 29.23
C LEU A 5 75.62 -19.22 28.55
N PRO A 6 74.87 -18.32 29.24
CA PRO A 6 73.51 -18.43 29.82
C PRO A 6 72.65 -17.17 29.49
N ARG A 7 71.37 -17.07 29.93
CA ARG A 7 70.76 -15.74 30.20
C ARG A 7 69.59 -15.77 31.18
N MET A 8 69.73 -14.95 32.22
CA MET A 8 68.73 -14.54 33.22
C MET A 8 67.96 -13.29 32.77
N THR A 9 66.93 -12.93 33.56
CA THR A 9 66.29 -11.61 33.82
C THR A 9 64.88 -11.34 33.23
N THR A 10 63.84 -11.78 33.98
CA THR A 10 62.81 -11.01 34.77
C THR A 10 62.09 -9.76 34.16
N PRO A 11 61.11 -9.11 34.84
CA PRO A 11 59.67 -9.08 34.44
C PRO A 11 59.15 -7.63 34.25
N THR A 12 57.92 -7.40 33.75
CA THR A 12 57.14 -6.15 34.00
C THR A 12 55.73 -6.26 33.37
N GLU A 13 54.68 -6.23 34.20
CA GLU A 13 53.83 -5.07 34.53
C GLU A 13 52.71 -4.78 33.52
N GLN A 14 51.49 -5.09 33.97
CA GLN A 14 50.23 -4.55 33.48
C GLN A 14 50.12 -3.08 33.86
N ALA A 15 49.97 -2.20 32.88
CA ALA A 15 49.52 -0.83 33.08
C ALA A 15 48.15 -0.64 32.42
N CYS A 16 47.20 -0.29 33.27
CA CYS A 16 45.83 0.09 32.96
C CYS A 16 45.81 1.44 32.22
N PHE A 17 45.21 1.50 31.03
CA PHE A 17 44.81 2.77 30.41
C PHE A 17 43.29 2.77 30.25
N ARG A 18 42.65 3.58 31.09
CA ARG A 18 41.25 4.01 30.94
C ARG A 18 41.17 4.97 29.75
N SER A 19 40.26 4.72 28.83
CA SER A 19 39.71 5.74 27.94
C SER A 19 38.20 5.79 28.12
N SER A 20 37.71 6.98 28.47
CA SER A 20 36.31 7.31 28.70
C SER A 20 35.49 7.29 27.40
N PRO A 21 34.19 6.95 27.44
CA PRO A 21 33.33 6.99 26.27
C PRO A 21 32.86 8.42 25.97
N LEU A 22 33.06 8.86 24.74
CA LEU A 22 32.39 10.03 24.15
C LEU A 22 30.92 9.67 23.91
N SER A 23 30.03 10.14 24.79
CA SER A 23 28.59 10.12 24.55
C SER A 23 28.22 11.23 23.56
N LEU A 24 28.20 10.91 22.27
CA LEU A 24 27.45 11.70 21.30
C LEU A 24 25.96 11.46 21.53
N GLY A 25 25.24 12.53 21.85
CA GLY A 25 23.80 12.50 22.08
C GLY A 25 23.04 12.08 20.82
N MET A 26 22.63 10.83 20.74
CA MET A 26 21.54 10.40 19.88
C MET A 26 20.24 11.03 20.39
N GLN A 27 19.84 12.17 19.81
CA GLN A 27 18.48 12.66 19.95
C GLN A 27 17.56 11.74 19.15
N SER A 28 16.69 11.02 19.86
CA SER A 28 15.87 9.91 19.36
C SER A 28 14.92 10.31 18.22
N ILE A 29 15.09 9.68 17.06
CA ILE A 29 14.10 9.60 15.98
C ILE A 29 12.86 8.87 16.50
N ARG A 30 11.66 9.33 16.15
CA ARG A 30 10.39 8.68 16.54
C ARG A 30 9.79 7.94 15.35
N GLU A 31 9.38 6.69 15.55
CA GLU A 31 8.68 5.92 14.51
C GLU A 31 7.16 6.12 14.54
N THR A 32 6.53 6.00 13.38
CA THR A 32 5.08 5.96 13.21
C THR A 32 4.70 4.87 12.19
N PRO A 33 3.62 4.10 12.39
CA PRO A 33 3.10 3.24 11.33
C PRO A 33 2.70 4.11 10.14
N GLY A 34 3.24 3.80 8.95
CA GLY A 34 2.82 4.46 7.71
C GLY A 34 1.46 3.94 7.24
N THR A 35 0.75 4.77 6.46
CA THR A 35 -0.45 4.35 5.74
C THR A 35 -0.07 4.18 4.26
N PRO A 36 -0.31 3.03 3.62
CA PRO A 36 -0.24 2.92 2.17
C PRO A 36 -1.30 3.87 1.61
N THR A 37 -0.90 5.00 1.03
CA THR A 37 -1.85 5.91 0.39
C THR A 37 -2.51 5.18 -0.77
N MET A 38 -3.78 4.80 -0.60
CA MET A 38 -4.65 4.43 -1.72
C MET A 38 -4.77 5.65 -2.63
N PHE A 39 -4.32 5.53 -3.88
CA PHE A 39 -4.76 6.45 -4.92
C PHE A 39 -6.29 6.37 -5.01
N PRO A 40 -7.01 7.50 -5.07
CA PRO A 40 -8.45 7.45 -5.30
C PRO A 40 -8.70 6.89 -6.70
N LEU A 41 -9.14 5.63 -6.78
CA LEU A 41 -9.76 5.07 -7.98
C LEU A 41 -11.07 5.83 -8.22
N ALA A 42 -11.00 6.81 -9.13
CA ALA A 42 -12.11 7.56 -9.74
C ALA A 42 -13.14 8.19 -8.77
N GLY A 43 -13.00 9.49 -8.51
CA GLY A 43 -14.07 10.32 -7.95
C GLY A 43 -13.60 11.66 -7.41
N ASN A 44 -13.86 12.73 -8.17
CA ASN A 44 -13.62 14.14 -7.86
C ASN A 44 -12.15 14.58 -7.71
N VAL A 45 -11.59 15.08 -8.82
CA VAL A 45 -10.47 16.02 -8.78
C VAL A 45 -10.98 17.32 -8.13
N THR A 46 -10.84 17.44 -6.81
CA THR A 46 -10.67 18.77 -6.23
C THR A 46 -9.38 19.31 -6.83
N MET A 47 -9.47 20.38 -7.63
CA MET A 47 -8.29 21.05 -8.17
C MET A 47 -7.34 21.35 -7.01
N ALA A 48 -6.22 20.64 -6.95
CA ALA A 48 -5.12 21.03 -6.10
C ALA A 48 -4.75 22.48 -6.49
N PRO A 49 -4.40 23.35 -5.52
CA PRO A 49 -3.95 24.70 -5.85
C PRO A 49 -2.81 24.61 -6.86
N PHE A 50 -2.90 25.41 -7.93
CA PHE A 50 -1.86 25.48 -8.95
C PHE A 50 -0.51 25.70 -8.28
N ILE A 51 0.34 24.67 -8.26
CA ILE A 51 1.73 24.80 -7.85
C ILE A 51 2.42 25.64 -8.94
N ARG A 52 2.64 26.93 -8.66
CA ARG A 52 3.44 27.78 -9.54
C ARG A 52 4.89 27.33 -9.46
N VAL A 53 5.30 26.49 -10.41
CA VAL A 53 6.71 26.18 -10.62
C VAL A 53 7.34 27.34 -11.38
N LYS A 54 8.43 27.91 -10.83
CA LYS A 54 9.21 28.94 -11.53
C LYS A 54 9.97 28.28 -12.69
N ILE A 55 9.47 28.44 -13.90
CA ILE A 55 10.15 27.96 -15.11
C ILE A 55 11.30 28.92 -15.42
N THR A 56 12.53 28.43 -15.35
CA THR A 56 13.72 29.16 -15.78
C THR A 56 14.16 28.64 -17.14
N SER A 57 14.44 29.52 -18.09
CA SER A 57 15.07 29.14 -19.35
C SER A 57 16.49 28.65 -19.08
N THR A 58 16.77 27.39 -19.43
CA THR A 58 18.12 26.80 -19.34
C THR A 58 18.76 26.81 -20.72
N ILE A 59 19.99 27.32 -20.81
CA ILE A 59 20.78 27.29 -22.05
C ILE A 59 21.26 25.85 -22.27
N ILE A 60 20.86 25.25 -23.40
CA ILE A 60 21.35 23.92 -23.81
C ILE A 60 22.73 24.11 -24.41
N SER A 61 23.77 23.66 -23.71
CA SER A 61 25.14 23.67 -24.24
C SER A 61 25.27 22.74 -25.44
N LEU A 62 26.09 23.12 -26.42
CA LEU A 62 26.38 22.30 -27.60
C LEU A 62 27.02 20.98 -27.15
N GLY A 63 26.44 19.84 -27.54
CA GLY A 63 26.90 18.51 -27.12
C GLY A 63 26.46 18.08 -25.70
N ALA A 64 25.45 18.75 -25.10
CA ALA A 64 24.93 18.36 -23.80
C ALA A 64 24.32 16.94 -23.83
N HIS A 65 25.05 15.97 -23.28
CA HIS A 65 24.51 14.67 -22.90
C HIS A 65 24.06 14.74 -21.44
N PHE A 66 22.75 14.72 -21.20
CA PHE A 66 22.18 14.70 -19.86
C PHE A 66 22.31 13.29 -19.26
N SER A 67 23.50 12.93 -18.80
CA SER A 67 23.69 11.71 -18.01
C SER A 67 23.29 11.99 -16.57
N SER A 68 22.03 11.69 -16.23
CA SER A 68 21.54 11.71 -14.83
C SER A 68 22.03 10.51 -14.01
N ALA A 69 22.85 9.64 -14.61
CA ALA A 69 23.02 8.25 -14.21
C ALA A 69 24.15 7.95 -13.20
N SER A 70 25.11 8.87 -13.02
CA SER A 70 26.42 8.50 -12.46
C SER A 70 26.56 8.65 -10.95
N SER A 71 25.80 9.52 -10.28
CA SER A 71 25.99 9.80 -8.85
C SER A 71 25.18 8.90 -7.90
N TYR A 72 24.05 8.33 -8.32
CA TYR A 72 23.20 7.52 -7.42
C TYR A 72 23.78 6.12 -7.13
N ARG A 73 24.47 5.54 -8.11
CA ARG A 73 24.92 4.14 -8.04
C ARG A 73 26.03 3.94 -7.00
N SER A 74 26.74 5.00 -6.64
CA SER A 74 27.85 4.96 -5.67
C SER A 74 27.40 4.73 -4.22
N GLN A 75 26.14 5.01 -3.89
CA GLN A 75 25.56 4.80 -2.56
C GLN A 75 24.65 3.56 -2.48
N GLY A 76 24.69 2.70 -3.50
CA GLY A 76 23.86 1.49 -3.58
C GLY A 76 22.38 1.73 -3.90
N TRP A 77 21.96 2.99 -4.09
CA TRP A 77 20.59 3.33 -4.48
C TRP A 77 20.40 3.27 -5.98
N THR A 78 19.27 2.71 -6.39
CA THR A 78 18.77 2.77 -7.77
C THR A 78 17.53 3.66 -7.79
N VAL A 79 17.57 4.72 -8.61
CA VAL A 79 16.42 5.60 -8.81
C VAL A 79 15.64 5.11 -10.03
N SER A 80 14.38 4.75 -9.81
CA SER A 80 13.45 4.35 -10.85
C SER A 80 12.37 5.41 -11.05
N VAL A 81 11.78 5.39 -12.23
CA VAL A 81 10.65 6.25 -12.60
C VAL A 81 9.44 5.35 -12.73
N HIS A 82 8.42 5.61 -11.91
CA HIS A 82 7.10 4.99 -12.05
C HIS A 82 6.54 5.29 -13.46
N PRO A 83 5.77 4.40 -14.08
CA PRO A 83 5.15 4.64 -15.40
C PRO A 83 4.38 5.97 -15.54
N GLU A 84 3.89 6.53 -14.45
CA GLU A 84 3.21 7.85 -14.42
C GLU A 84 4.14 9.04 -14.15
N GLY A 85 5.46 8.81 -14.10
CA GLY A 85 6.49 9.85 -14.06
C GLY A 85 7.07 10.18 -12.68
N LYS A 86 6.49 9.66 -11.59
CA LYS A 86 7.01 9.88 -10.23
C LYS A 86 8.31 9.09 -10.01
N ARG A 87 9.31 9.71 -9.38
CA ARG A 87 10.58 9.05 -9.02
C ARG A 87 10.47 8.40 -7.64
N TYR A 88 11.12 7.25 -7.50
CA TYR A 88 11.35 6.59 -6.23
C TYR A 88 12.74 5.96 -6.24
N ALA A 89 13.35 5.82 -5.07
CA ALA A 89 14.62 5.16 -4.89
C ALA A 89 14.39 3.81 -4.23
N HIS A 90 15.18 2.82 -4.63
CA HIS A 90 15.21 1.52 -3.99
C HIS A 90 16.63 0.97 -3.91
N LYS A 91 16.90 0.14 -2.91
CA LYS A 91 18.17 -0.59 -2.77
C LYS A 91 17.92 -1.95 -2.16
N ILE A 92 18.80 -2.89 -2.46
CA ILE A 92 18.86 -4.16 -1.73
C ILE A 92 20.00 -4.02 -0.72
N THR A 93 19.69 -4.22 0.56
CA THR A 93 20.67 -4.15 1.64
C THR A 93 21.48 -5.45 1.74
N GLU A 94 22.55 -5.45 2.53
CA GLU A 94 23.40 -6.62 2.74
C GLU A 94 22.63 -7.82 3.34
N ASP A 95 21.63 -7.53 4.18
CA ASP A 95 20.67 -8.47 4.76
C ASP A 95 19.55 -8.90 3.78
N ARG A 96 19.71 -8.63 2.48
CA ARG A 96 18.81 -9.04 1.39
C ARG A 96 17.40 -8.47 1.48
N ILE A 97 17.22 -7.39 2.23
CA ILE A 97 15.94 -6.68 2.32
C ILE A 97 15.91 -5.63 1.21
N SER A 98 14.80 -5.59 0.47
CA SER A 98 14.54 -4.53 -0.49
C SER A 98 13.98 -3.32 0.26
N VAL A 99 14.66 -2.18 0.18
CA VAL A 99 14.23 -0.92 0.81
C VAL A 99 13.78 0.04 -0.27
N VAL A 100 12.60 0.62 -0.10
CA VAL A 100 11.98 1.55 -1.05
C VAL A 100 11.63 2.86 -0.37
N THR A 101 11.85 3.98 -1.04
CA THR A 101 11.50 5.30 -0.54
C THR A 101 11.21 6.28 -1.68
N GLU A 102 10.34 7.24 -1.43
CA GLU A 102 10.12 8.39 -2.33
C GLU A 102 11.02 9.59 -1.98
N ALA A 103 11.80 9.48 -0.90
CA ALA A 103 12.67 10.54 -0.45
C ALA A 103 13.82 10.81 -1.44
N HIS A 104 14.31 12.05 -1.45
CA HIS A 104 15.43 12.45 -2.30
C HIS A 104 16.76 11.95 -1.71
N VAL A 105 17.09 10.68 -1.96
CA VAL A 105 18.27 10.00 -1.39
C VAL A 105 19.62 10.64 -1.73
N THR A 106 19.66 11.54 -2.70
CA THR A 106 20.86 12.31 -3.05
C THR A 106 21.14 13.47 -2.09
N ASP A 107 20.17 13.87 -1.27
CA ASP A 107 20.40 14.80 -0.16
C ASP A 107 21.10 14.04 0.99
N PRO A 108 22.33 14.43 1.38
CA PRO A 108 23.05 13.78 2.46
C PRO A 108 22.26 13.72 3.78
N GLY A 109 21.46 14.76 4.10
CA GLY A 109 20.67 14.79 5.32
C GLY A 109 19.51 13.79 5.29
N VAL A 110 18.93 13.55 4.11
CA VAL A 110 17.90 12.52 3.90
C VAL A 110 18.51 11.13 4.01
N ALA A 111 19.67 10.91 3.40
CA ALA A 111 20.37 9.63 3.45
C ALA A 111 20.74 9.25 4.90
N GLU A 112 21.26 10.20 5.69
CA GLU A 112 21.58 9.98 7.10
C GLU A 112 20.34 9.60 7.92
N GLN A 113 19.22 10.32 7.73
CA GLN A 113 17.96 10.01 8.42
C GLN A 113 17.42 8.63 8.02
N LEU A 114 17.58 8.23 6.76
CA LEU A 114 17.15 6.93 6.26
C LEU A 114 17.96 5.80 6.88
N GLU A 115 19.28 5.94 6.98
CA GLU A 115 20.12 4.94 7.65
C GLU A 115 19.78 4.84 9.14
N ALA A 116 19.54 5.97 9.81
CA ALA A 116 19.14 5.98 11.20
C ALA A 116 17.76 5.33 11.42
N CYS A 117 16.79 5.57 10.51
CA CYS A 117 15.52 4.86 10.47
C CYS A 117 15.71 3.34 10.31
N LEU A 118 16.51 2.92 9.33
CA LEU A 118 16.76 1.51 9.06
C LEU A 118 17.42 0.81 10.25
N ALA A 119 18.38 1.46 10.90
CA ALA A 119 19.01 0.94 12.12
C ALA A 119 17.98 0.73 13.24
N MET A 120 17.08 1.69 13.45
CA MET A 120 16.01 1.58 14.44
C MET A 120 15.01 0.47 14.09
N ILE A 121 14.58 0.37 12.84
CA ILE A 121 13.67 -0.70 12.37
C ILE A 121 14.29 -2.08 12.56
N ARG A 122 15.60 -2.25 12.30
CA ARG A 122 16.31 -3.51 12.57
C ARG A 122 16.32 -3.88 14.05
N VAL A 123 16.54 -2.92 14.94
CA VAL A 123 16.45 -3.15 16.39
C VAL A 123 15.04 -3.57 16.79
N LEU A 124 13.99 -2.98 16.20
CA LEU A 124 12.62 -3.39 16.44
C LEU A 124 12.32 -4.80 15.94
N ALA A 125 12.76 -5.14 14.72
CA ALA A 125 12.53 -6.46 14.14
C ALA A 125 13.19 -7.56 15.00
N ALA A 126 14.42 -7.32 15.46
CA ALA A 126 15.12 -8.22 16.36
C ALA A 126 14.42 -8.36 17.72
N LYS A 127 13.88 -7.27 18.27
CA LYS A 127 13.14 -7.28 19.54
C LYS A 127 11.84 -8.08 19.46
N GLU A 128 11.13 -8.01 18.35
CA GLU A 128 9.84 -8.68 18.14
C GLU A 128 10.01 -10.10 17.57
N ASP A 129 11.24 -10.59 17.41
CA ASP A 129 11.60 -11.89 16.80
C ASP A 129 10.98 -12.10 15.41
N ILE A 130 10.90 -11.02 14.63
CA ILE A 130 10.37 -11.05 13.26
C ILE A 130 11.55 -11.18 12.29
N ARG A 131 11.57 -12.30 11.54
CA ARG A 131 12.54 -12.51 10.46
C ARG A 131 12.03 -11.87 9.18
N LEU A 132 12.72 -10.83 8.73
CA LEU A 132 12.47 -10.19 7.44
C LEU A 132 13.03 -11.10 6.33
N THR A 133 12.18 -11.44 5.37
CA THR A 133 12.53 -12.34 4.25
C THR A 133 13.01 -11.54 3.04
N GLU A 134 13.73 -12.21 2.14
CA GLU A 134 14.12 -11.63 0.83
C GLU A 134 12.91 -11.33 -0.08
N THR A 135 11.72 -11.80 0.32
CA THR A 135 10.45 -11.55 -0.36
C THR A 135 9.72 -10.30 0.13
N THR A 136 10.38 -9.49 0.96
CA THR A 136 9.76 -8.34 1.60
C THR A 136 10.37 -7.02 1.13
N ASP A 137 9.52 -6.11 0.69
CA ASP A 137 9.85 -4.70 0.52
C ASP A 137 9.58 -3.93 1.82
N LEU A 138 10.59 -3.21 2.31
CA LEU A 138 10.47 -2.23 3.38
C LEU A 138 10.31 -0.85 2.76
N PHE A 139 9.12 -0.27 2.86
CA PHE A 139 8.92 1.12 2.52
C PHE A 139 9.24 2.03 3.69
N VAL A 140 10.00 3.10 3.44
CA VAL A 140 10.33 4.12 4.43
C VAL A 140 10.02 5.51 3.90
N GLU A 141 9.26 6.27 4.68
CA GLU A 141 9.00 7.68 4.47
C GLU A 141 9.59 8.48 5.64
N ILE A 142 10.29 9.55 5.30
CA ILE A 142 10.98 10.40 6.26
C ILE A 142 10.31 11.77 6.26
N ASP A 143 9.87 12.21 7.42
CA ASP A 143 9.50 13.60 7.64
C ASP A 143 10.75 14.38 8.08
N GLN A 144 11.35 15.11 7.13
CA GLN A 144 12.55 15.91 7.35
C GLN A 144 12.36 16.97 8.44
N ASN A 145 11.13 17.47 8.65
CA ASN A 145 10.85 18.53 9.61
C ASN A 145 10.71 17.97 11.03
N SER A 146 10.06 16.82 11.17
CA SER A 146 9.78 16.24 12.49
C SER A 146 10.76 15.15 12.92
N ARG A 147 11.73 14.79 12.06
CA ARG A 147 12.64 13.63 12.25
C ARG A 147 11.85 12.38 12.63
N ARG A 148 10.68 12.20 12.01
CA ARG A 148 9.85 11.01 12.16
C ARG A 148 10.03 10.09 10.97
N CYS A 149 9.89 8.81 11.26
CA CYS A 149 10.02 7.75 10.29
C CYS A 149 8.72 6.96 10.20
N SER A 150 8.07 7.01 9.05
CA SER A 150 6.93 6.17 8.74
C SER A 150 7.38 4.96 7.93
N TYR A 151 6.86 3.78 8.25
CA TYR A 151 7.20 2.56 7.53
C TYR A 151 6.04 1.57 7.44
N TRP A 152 6.15 0.67 6.47
CA TRP A 152 5.41 -0.59 6.39
C TRP A 152 6.22 -1.61 5.60
N PHE A 153 5.86 -2.88 5.74
CA PHE A 153 6.44 -3.98 4.98
C PHE A 153 5.42 -4.53 3.99
N ALA A 154 5.85 -4.84 2.78
CA ALA A 154 5.06 -5.53 1.77
C ALA A 154 5.68 -6.91 1.49
N ASP A 155 4.99 -7.97 1.89
CA ASP A 155 5.44 -9.35 1.66
C ASP A 155 4.90 -9.87 0.33
N HIS A 156 5.77 -10.08 -0.65
CA HIS A 156 5.37 -10.57 -1.95
C HIS A 156 5.02 -12.06 -1.98
N ALA A 157 5.48 -12.86 -1.03
CA ALA A 157 5.13 -14.27 -0.95
C ALA A 157 3.68 -14.45 -0.49
N HIS A 158 3.25 -13.64 0.47
CA HIS A 158 1.91 -13.70 1.07
C HIS A 158 0.95 -12.63 0.57
N ARG A 159 1.42 -11.70 -0.28
CA ARG A 159 0.65 -10.57 -0.85
C ARG A 159 -0.07 -9.76 0.23
N THR A 160 0.66 -9.35 1.26
CA THR A 160 0.10 -8.63 2.40
C THR A 160 1.01 -7.50 2.84
N ILE A 161 0.40 -6.47 3.43
CA ILE A 161 1.12 -5.44 4.19
C ILE A 161 1.17 -5.83 5.67
N PHE A 162 2.28 -5.52 6.35
CA PHE A 162 2.40 -5.66 7.80
C PHE A 162 3.33 -4.62 8.43
N TRP A 163 3.30 -4.56 9.76
CA TRP A 163 4.15 -3.70 10.59
C TRP A 163 4.80 -4.54 11.69
N LEU A 164 5.91 -4.05 12.26
CA LEU A 164 6.61 -4.74 13.37
C LEU A 164 5.89 -4.59 14.71
N ARG A 165 4.95 -3.64 14.81
CA ARG A 165 4.16 -3.41 16.01
C ARG A 165 2.70 -3.74 15.77
N ARG A 166 1.98 -3.96 16.86
CA ARG A 166 0.52 -3.99 16.82
C ARG A 166 0.01 -2.61 16.45
N VAL A 167 -0.80 -2.55 15.41
CA VAL A 167 -1.43 -1.32 14.94
C VAL A 167 -2.92 -1.56 14.78
N ASP A 168 -3.73 -0.60 15.22
CA ASP A 168 -5.16 -0.62 14.97
C ASP A 168 -5.45 -0.32 13.49
N THR A 169 -6.55 -0.83 12.94
CA THR A 169 -6.90 -0.65 11.52
C THR A 169 -7.14 0.81 11.14
N LYS A 170 -7.84 1.56 12.01
CA LYS A 170 -8.25 2.95 11.72
C LYS A 170 -7.07 3.91 11.50
N PRO A 171 -6.03 3.96 12.36
CA PRO A 171 -4.86 4.80 12.13
C PRO A 171 -4.10 4.56 10.83
N VAL A 172 -4.15 3.34 10.29
CA VAL A 172 -3.48 2.96 9.03
C VAL A 172 -4.43 2.92 7.84
N GLY A 173 -5.63 3.51 7.99
CA GLY A 173 -6.59 3.65 6.90
C GLY A 173 -7.22 2.33 6.42
N LEU A 174 -7.15 1.25 7.21
CA LEU A 174 -7.81 -0.01 6.88
C LEU A 174 -9.30 0.04 7.25
N PRO A 175 -10.18 -0.49 6.39
CA PRO A 175 -11.62 -0.54 6.67
C PRO A 175 -11.94 -1.45 7.85
N ASP A 176 -13.12 -1.24 8.45
CA ASP A 176 -13.63 -2.16 9.47
C ASP A 176 -13.89 -3.53 8.85
N SER A 177 -13.52 -4.60 9.56
CA SER A 177 -13.60 -5.98 9.07
C SER A 177 -14.34 -6.87 10.08
N TYR A 178 -15.00 -7.90 9.56
CA TYR A 178 -15.83 -8.82 10.35
C TYR A 178 -15.04 -10.02 10.86
N SER A 179 -13.93 -10.32 10.21
CA SER A 179 -13.03 -11.42 10.57
C SER A 179 -11.61 -11.11 10.11
N LYS A 180 -10.64 -11.90 10.60
CA LYS A 180 -9.26 -11.85 10.12
C LYS A 180 -9.17 -12.16 8.62
N ARG A 181 -10.04 -13.02 8.09
CA ARG A 181 -10.06 -13.36 6.66
C ARG A 181 -10.58 -12.20 5.82
N HIS A 182 -11.64 -11.53 6.27
CA HIS A 182 -12.11 -10.30 5.61
C HIS A 182 -11.00 -9.24 5.57
N LEU A 183 -10.29 -9.04 6.69
CA LEU A 183 -9.16 -8.10 6.76
C LEU A 183 -8.02 -8.43 5.79
N GLN A 184 -7.77 -9.71 5.52
CA GLN A 184 -6.72 -10.14 4.60
C GLN A 184 -6.92 -9.56 3.19
N TYR A 185 -8.15 -9.45 2.70
CA TYR A 185 -8.39 -8.85 1.37
C TYR A 185 -8.09 -7.35 1.35
N ALA A 186 -8.35 -6.61 2.44
CA ALA A 186 -7.95 -5.20 2.52
C ALA A 186 -6.42 -5.03 2.60
N LEU A 187 -5.73 -5.95 3.28
CA LEU A 187 -4.26 -5.97 3.31
C LEU A 187 -3.67 -6.35 1.95
N GLU A 188 -4.31 -7.28 1.22
CA GLU A 188 -3.95 -7.64 -0.15
C GLU A 188 -4.17 -6.46 -1.12
N GLU A 189 -5.27 -5.73 -0.98
CA GLU A 189 -5.54 -4.50 -1.74
C GLU A 189 -4.41 -3.48 -1.55
N ASN A 190 -4.04 -3.20 -0.30
CA ASN A 190 -2.93 -2.29 0.01
C ASN A 190 -1.57 -2.82 -0.48
N TYR A 191 -1.35 -4.14 -0.47
CA TYR A 191 -0.16 -4.76 -1.05
C TYR A 191 -0.08 -4.49 -2.55
N TRP A 192 -1.17 -4.67 -3.28
CA TRP A 192 -1.19 -4.40 -4.71
C TRP A 192 -1.04 -2.92 -5.02
N ALA A 193 -1.59 -2.02 -4.19
CA ALA A 193 -1.33 -0.60 -4.29
C ALA A 193 0.18 -0.27 -4.10
N HIS A 194 0.87 -0.95 -3.17
CA HIS A 194 2.32 -0.81 -3.02
C HIS A 194 3.08 -1.27 -4.28
N VAL A 195 2.71 -2.44 -4.84
CA VAL A 195 3.32 -2.95 -6.09
C VAL A 195 3.06 -2.00 -7.26
N GLU A 196 1.88 -1.40 -7.33
CA GLU A 196 1.54 -0.39 -8.33
C GLU A 196 2.48 0.81 -8.22
N MET A 197 2.69 1.33 -7.00
CA MET A 197 3.59 2.48 -6.77
C MET A 197 5.07 2.16 -7.05
N PHE A 198 5.51 0.94 -6.74
CA PHE A 198 6.93 0.54 -6.78
C PHE A 198 7.16 -0.70 -7.64
N PRO A 199 6.84 -0.66 -8.95
CA PRO A 199 6.80 -1.86 -9.80
C PRO A 199 8.18 -2.50 -10.05
N ALA A 200 9.28 -1.73 -9.89
CA ALA A 200 10.63 -2.25 -10.12
C ALA A 200 11.04 -3.31 -9.08
N THR A 201 10.54 -3.23 -7.84
CA THR A 201 10.91 -4.15 -6.77
C THR A 201 10.11 -5.45 -6.83
N ALA A 202 8.92 -5.41 -7.42
CA ALA A 202 8.01 -6.56 -7.52
C ALA A 202 8.08 -7.35 -8.84
N SER A 203 8.99 -6.98 -9.76
CA SER A 203 9.01 -7.48 -11.15
C SER A 203 9.22 -9.00 -11.28
N GLN A 204 9.76 -9.68 -10.26
CA GLN A 204 9.94 -11.13 -10.24
C GLN A 204 8.67 -11.91 -9.87
N TYR A 205 7.69 -11.26 -9.24
CA TYR A 205 6.45 -11.91 -8.77
C TYR A 205 5.27 -11.76 -9.74
N SER A 206 5.43 -10.91 -10.76
CA SER A 206 4.35 -10.47 -11.63
C SER A 206 3.84 -11.56 -12.58
N MET A 207 4.68 -12.51 -13.00
CA MET A 207 4.27 -13.57 -13.94
C MET A 207 3.19 -14.47 -13.33
N THR A 208 3.37 -14.89 -12.08
CA THR A 208 2.38 -15.71 -11.37
C THR A 208 1.07 -14.94 -11.21
N ALA A 209 1.16 -13.67 -10.80
CA ALA A 209 0.02 -12.78 -10.66
C ALA A 209 -0.75 -12.56 -11.97
N LEU A 210 -0.02 -12.41 -13.10
CA LEU A 210 -0.59 -12.27 -14.44
C LEU A 210 -1.36 -13.53 -14.85
N ASN A 211 -0.81 -14.72 -14.59
CA ASN A 211 -1.45 -15.98 -14.94
C ASN A 211 -2.72 -16.21 -14.12
N GLU A 212 -2.71 -15.86 -12.83
CA GLU A 212 -3.90 -15.92 -11.98
C GLU A 212 -5.00 -14.96 -12.45
N LEU A 213 -4.67 -13.71 -12.81
CA LEU A 213 -5.65 -12.78 -13.38
C LEU A 213 -6.30 -13.36 -14.65
N ASN A 214 -5.51 -13.94 -15.54
CA ASN A 214 -6.06 -14.57 -16.76
C ASN A 214 -7.14 -15.61 -16.41
N ILE A 215 -6.90 -16.44 -15.40
CA ILE A 215 -7.86 -17.47 -14.95
C ILE A 215 -9.08 -16.82 -14.29
N ILE A 216 -8.88 -15.82 -13.44
CA ILE A 216 -9.97 -15.10 -12.75
C ILE A 216 -10.91 -14.45 -13.78
N PHE A 217 -10.38 -13.75 -14.78
CA PHE A 217 -11.19 -13.12 -15.82
C PHE A 217 -11.87 -14.14 -16.74
N LEU A 218 -11.22 -15.27 -17.03
CA LEU A 218 -11.85 -16.36 -17.78
C LEU A 218 -13.05 -16.93 -17.03
N ASN A 219 -12.90 -17.19 -15.73
CA ASN A 219 -13.99 -17.65 -14.88
C ASN A 219 -15.11 -16.60 -14.78
N ALA A 220 -14.78 -15.33 -14.61
CA ALA A 220 -15.76 -14.25 -14.55
C ALA A 220 -16.56 -14.08 -15.85
N ARG A 221 -15.89 -14.24 -17.00
CA ARG A 221 -16.56 -14.26 -18.30
C ARG A 221 -17.52 -15.44 -18.41
N ALA A 222 -17.09 -16.63 -18.00
CA ALA A 222 -17.95 -17.81 -18.00
C ALA A 222 -19.18 -17.60 -17.10
N ASP A 223 -18.98 -17.11 -15.87
CA ASP A 223 -20.06 -16.77 -14.94
C ASP A 223 -21.07 -15.79 -15.55
N ALA A 224 -20.58 -14.72 -16.19
CA ALA A 224 -21.44 -13.75 -16.87
C ALA A 224 -22.24 -14.32 -18.05
N LEU A 225 -21.82 -15.45 -18.63
CA LEU A 225 -22.55 -16.14 -19.69
C LEU A 225 -23.51 -17.21 -19.15
N THR A 226 -23.25 -17.74 -17.95
CA THR A 226 -24.00 -18.86 -17.37
C THR A 226 -24.93 -18.46 -16.23
N SER A 227 -24.79 -17.25 -15.69
CA SER A 227 -25.54 -16.74 -14.53
C SER A 227 -26.39 -15.53 -14.90
N ASP A 228 -27.61 -15.47 -14.38
CA ASP A 228 -28.52 -14.32 -14.56
C ASP A 228 -28.05 -13.08 -13.75
N ILE A 229 -27.22 -13.28 -12.73
CA ILE A 229 -26.77 -12.23 -11.82
C ILE A 229 -25.28 -12.44 -11.50
N PRO A 230 -24.37 -12.10 -12.44
CA PRO A 230 -22.94 -12.19 -12.17
C PRO A 230 -22.55 -11.19 -11.08
N THR A 231 -21.69 -11.64 -10.16
CA THR A 231 -21.23 -10.80 -9.04
C THR A 231 -19.95 -10.04 -9.35
N PHE A 232 -19.23 -10.43 -10.40
CA PHE A 232 -17.94 -9.85 -10.78
C PHE A 232 -18.07 -8.38 -11.23
N PRO A 233 -17.08 -7.50 -10.96
CA PRO A 233 -17.20 -6.07 -11.23
C PRO A 233 -17.14 -5.69 -12.72
N TYR A 234 -16.94 -6.66 -13.61
CA TYR A 234 -16.79 -6.45 -15.05
C TYR A 234 -17.78 -7.30 -15.84
N THR A 235 -18.27 -6.74 -16.96
CA THR A 235 -19.12 -7.46 -17.92
C THR A 235 -18.30 -8.47 -18.73
N ALA A 236 -18.98 -9.43 -19.39
CA ALA A 236 -18.32 -10.42 -20.26
C ALA A 236 -17.40 -9.76 -21.32
N ASP A 237 -17.88 -8.71 -21.99
CA ASP A 237 -17.09 -7.95 -22.98
C ASP A 237 -15.86 -7.25 -22.37
N GLN A 238 -16.00 -6.73 -21.14
CA GLN A 238 -14.87 -6.15 -20.42
C GLN A 238 -13.85 -7.23 -20.04
N CYS A 239 -14.31 -8.39 -19.56
CA CYS A 239 -13.45 -9.53 -19.26
C CYS A 239 -12.68 -9.98 -20.50
N ASP A 240 -13.32 -10.06 -21.67
CA ASP A 240 -12.64 -10.39 -22.93
C ASP A 240 -11.53 -9.40 -23.30
N ARG A 241 -11.79 -8.10 -23.14
CA ARG A 241 -10.75 -7.07 -23.34
C ARG A 241 -9.59 -7.23 -22.37
N PHE A 242 -9.85 -7.53 -21.10
CA PHE A 242 -8.79 -7.77 -20.12
C PHE A 242 -7.98 -9.03 -20.43
N ILE A 243 -8.63 -10.14 -20.80
CA ILE A 243 -7.95 -11.40 -21.18
C ILE A 243 -6.98 -11.12 -22.35
N ASN A 244 -7.44 -10.44 -23.38
CA ASN A 244 -6.58 -10.08 -24.52
C ASN A 244 -5.37 -9.23 -24.09
N LEU A 245 -5.58 -8.21 -23.25
CA LEU A 245 -4.50 -7.36 -22.74
C LEU A 245 -3.49 -8.13 -21.88
N LEU A 246 -3.95 -9.09 -21.06
CA LEU A 246 -3.10 -9.89 -20.19
C LEU A 246 -2.28 -10.91 -20.98
N GLN A 247 -2.85 -11.51 -22.03
CA GLN A 247 -2.16 -12.49 -22.88
C GLN A 247 -1.03 -11.86 -23.70
N CYS A 248 -1.26 -10.69 -24.30
CA CYS A 248 -0.25 -9.98 -25.10
C CYS A 248 1.00 -9.54 -24.31
N ARG A 249 0.96 -9.59 -22.97
CA ARG A 249 2.01 -9.05 -22.10
C ARG A 249 2.83 -10.10 -21.38
N LYS A 250 2.58 -11.40 -21.61
CA LYS A 250 3.30 -12.49 -20.91
C LYS A 250 4.82 -12.38 -21.06
N GLU A 251 5.32 -12.10 -22.26
CA GLU A 251 6.75 -11.96 -22.55
C GLU A 251 7.40 -10.75 -21.85
N HIS A 252 6.59 -9.82 -21.35
CA HIS A 252 7.01 -8.59 -20.69
C HIS A 252 6.50 -8.50 -19.26
N ALA A 253 6.17 -9.63 -18.60
CA ALA A 253 5.60 -9.63 -17.26
C ALA A 253 6.47 -8.85 -16.25
N SER A 254 7.80 -8.91 -16.38
CA SER A 254 8.74 -8.19 -15.51
C SER A 254 9.00 -6.73 -15.93
N ASN A 255 8.36 -6.24 -17.00
CA ASN A 255 8.46 -4.83 -17.38
C ASN A 255 7.65 -3.98 -16.38
N PRO A 256 8.23 -2.91 -15.79
CA PRO A 256 7.54 -2.11 -14.78
C PRO A 256 6.18 -1.54 -15.22
N TYR A 257 6.00 -1.22 -16.51
CA TYR A 257 4.70 -0.77 -17.03
C TYR A 257 3.64 -1.87 -17.00
N VAL A 258 4.05 -3.11 -17.28
CA VAL A 258 3.18 -4.29 -17.21
C VAL A 258 2.89 -4.65 -15.76
N VAL A 259 3.90 -4.60 -14.88
CA VAL A 259 3.74 -4.83 -13.43
C VAL A 259 2.72 -3.85 -12.83
N THR A 260 2.84 -2.56 -13.16
CA THR A 260 1.90 -1.52 -12.70
C THR A 260 0.47 -1.82 -13.14
N PHE A 261 0.28 -2.24 -14.40
CA PHE A 261 -1.03 -2.64 -14.90
C PHE A 261 -1.58 -3.88 -14.17
N ILE A 262 -0.76 -4.92 -13.98
CA ILE A 262 -1.14 -6.14 -13.23
C ILE A 262 -1.59 -5.76 -11.82
N ALA A 263 -0.80 -4.93 -11.13
CA ALA A 263 -1.07 -4.48 -9.77
C ALA A 263 -2.39 -3.72 -9.68
N ARG A 264 -2.61 -2.77 -10.58
CA ARG A 264 -3.85 -1.98 -10.65
C ARG A 264 -5.10 -2.85 -10.84
N VAL A 265 -5.01 -3.88 -11.68
CA VAL A 265 -6.12 -4.82 -11.88
C VAL A 265 -6.33 -5.64 -10.61
N TRP A 266 -5.26 -6.09 -9.96
CA TRP A 266 -5.34 -6.82 -8.70
C TRP A 266 -5.91 -6.00 -7.54
N VAL A 267 -5.64 -4.69 -7.45
CA VAL A 267 -6.29 -3.80 -6.47
C VAL A 267 -7.81 -3.93 -6.58
N VAL A 268 -8.36 -3.88 -7.80
CA VAL A 268 -9.81 -4.03 -8.02
C VAL A 268 -10.31 -5.42 -7.61
N ILE A 269 -9.55 -6.47 -7.90
CA ILE A 269 -9.93 -7.84 -7.50
C ILE A 269 -9.93 -8.02 -5.98
N ALA A 270 -8.89 -7.54 -5.29
CA ALA A 270 -8.79 -7.61 -3.83
C ALA A 270 -9.91 -6.80 -3.16
N HIS A 271 -10.16 -5.58 -3.65
CA HIS A 271 -11.27 -4.75 -3.20
C HIS A 271 -12.64 -5.41 -3.39
N HIS A 272 -12.84 -6.07 -4.54
CA HIS A 272 -14.07 -6.80 -4.83
C HIS A 272 -14.26 -7.99 -3.86
N ARG A 273 -13.20 -8.74 -3.56
CA ARG A 273 -13.23 -9.84 -2.59
C ARG A 273 -13.55 -9.36 -1.18
N PHE A 274 -12.99 -8.22 -0.77
CA PHE A 274 -13.34 -7.54 0.47
C PHE A 274 -14.84 -7.19 0.49
N SER A 275 -15.29 -6.40 -0.49
CA SER A 275 -16.67 -5.88 -0.55
C SER A 275 -17.75 -6.97 -0.60
N THR A 276 -17.44 -8.15 -1.14
CA THR A 276 -18.38 -9.28 -1.24
C THR A 276 -18.27 -10.28 -0.09
N CYS A 277 -17.39 -10.05 0.89
CA CYS A 277 -17.07 -11.00 1.96
C CYS A 277 -16.75 -12.39 1.40
N PHE A 278 -15.84 -12.42 0.41
CA PHE A 278 -15.44 -13.65 -0.27
C PHE A 278 -14.94 -14.71 0.73
N GLU A 279 -15.30 -15.97 0.52
CA GLU A 279 -14.91 -17.10 1.40
C GLU A 279 -15.35 -16.99 2.88
N GLU A 280 -16.34 -16.16 3.20
CA GLU A 280 -16.99 -16.13 4.52
C GLU A 280 -18.37 -16.81 4.50
N ASP A 281 -18.77 -17.38 5.65
CA ASP A 281 -20.12 -17.96 5.83
C ASP A 281 -21.24 -16.94 5.58
N ARG A 282 -20.91 -15.64 5.65
CA ARG A 282 -21.81 -14.49 5.38
C ARG A 282 -21.65 -13.92 3.97
N ARG A 283 -21.27 -14.75 2.99
CA ARG A 283 -21.09 -14.35 1.59
C ARG A 283 -22.23 -13.46 1.09
N CYS A 284 -21.92 -12.27 0.59
CA CYS A 284 -22.88 -11.48 -0.17
C CYS A 284 -23.05 -12.16 -1.54
N MET A 285 -23.98 -13.11 -1.64
CA MET A 285 -24.22 -13.90 -2.86
C MET A 285 -24.79 -13.11 -4.03
N SER A 286 -25.05 -11.81 -3.87
CA SER A 286 -25.55 -10.96 -4.95
C SER A 286 -25.11 -9.51 -4.76
N SER A 287 -24.92 -8.79 -5.88
CA SER A 287 -24.66 -7.34 -5.88
C SER A 287 -25.80 -6.50 -5.26
N ILE A 288 -26.94 -7.14 -5.00
CA ILE A 288 -28.18 -6.55 -4.48
C ILE A 288 -28.37 -6.75 -2.98
N HIS A 289 -27.46 -7.42 -2.26
CA HIS A 289 -27.55 -7.61 -0.82
C HIS A 289 -26.36 -6.97 -0.11
N PHE A 290 -26.52 -5.70 0.26
CA PHE A 290 -25.68 -5.07 1.27
C PHE A 290 -26.13 -5.57 2.65
N VAL A 291 -25.18 -6.02 3.47
CA VAL A 291 -25.44 -6.28 4.89
C VAL A 291 -25.69 -4.92 5.55
N VAL A 292 -26.96 -4.56 5.70
CA VAL A 292 -27.37 -3.41 6.51
C VAL A 292 -27.24 -3.82 7.96
N GLU A 293 -26.30 -3.23 8.70
CA GLU A 293 -26.28 -3.34 10.15
C GLU A 293 -27.61 -2.84 10.71
N ALA A 294 -28.33 -3.71 11.41
CA ALA A 294 -29.47 -3.26 12.20
C ALA A 294 -28.91 -2.36 13.32
N PRO A 295 -29.37 -1.10 13.46
CA PRO A 295 -28.91 -0.26 14.54
C PRO A 295 -29.20 -0.94 15.87
N SER A 296 -28.17 -1.05 16.71
CA SER A 296 -28.26 -1.58 18.08
C SER A 296 -28.98 -0.58 18.99
N GLY A 297 -30.26 -0.35 18.72
CA GLY A 297 -31.15 0.50 19.50
C GLY A 297 -32.34 -0.31 20.02
N LYS A 298 -32.66 -0.15 21.31
CA LYS A 298 -33.78 -0.83 21.99
C LYS A 298 -35.07 -0.70 21.17
N ARG A 299 -35.60 -1.84 20.72
CA ARG A 299 -36.81 -1.91 19.89
C ARG A 299 -38.02 -1.42 20.68
N GLY A 300 -38.53 -0.24 20.32
CA GLY A 300 -39.84 0.25 20.75
C GLY A 300 -40.97 -0.42 19.95
N LEU A 301 -42.12 -0.60 20.61
CA LEU A 301 -43.31 -1.37 20.18
C LEU A 301 -43.98 -0.98 18.83
N ILE A 302 -43.41 -0.06 18.06
CA ILE A 302 -44.02 0.46 16.82
C ILE A 302 -43.50 -0.26 15.56
N SER A 303 -42.52 -1.17 15.66
CA SER A 303 -41.94 -1.85 14.48
C SER A 303 -42.80 -2.95 13.84
N THR A 304 -44.02 -3.18 14.30
CA THR A 304 -44.81 -4.37 13.87
C THR A 304 -45.85 -4.08 12.79
N VAL A 305 -46.12 -2.82 12.43
CA VAL A 305 -47.20 -2.47 11.49
C VAL A 305 -46.74 -2.25 10.05
N ILE A 306 -45.47 -1.86 9.84
CA ILE A 306 -44.95 -1.55 8.49
C ILE A 306 -44.65 -2.80 7.63
N PRO A 307 -44.26 -3.99 8.15
CA PRO A 307 -43.93 -5.13 7.29
C PRO A 307 -45.13 -5.77 6.59
N ARG A 308 -46.37 -5.53 7.04
CA ARG A 308 -47.57 -6.15 6.47
C ARG A 308 -48.21 -5.37 5.32
N ALA A 309 -47.92 -4.06 5.22
CA ALA A 309 -48.46 -3.23 4.13
C ALA A 309 -47.65 -3.34 2.84
N LEU A 310 -46.38 -3.74 2.92
CA LEU A 310 -45.45 -3.79 1.78
C LEU A 310 -45.43 -5.14 1.03
N THR A 311 -46.07 -6.18 1.55
CA THR A 311 -46.08 -7.52 0.91
C THR A 311 -47.16 -7.70 -0.16
N ASN A 312 -48.00 -6.69 -0.42
CA ASN A 312 -49.12 -6.78 -1.37
C ASN A 312 -49.17 -5.66 -2.42
N LEU A 313 -48.05 -4.98 -2.69
CA LEU A 313 -48.02 -3.95 -3.74
C LEU A 313 -47.73 -4.57 -5.12
N PRO A 314 -48.58 -4.33 -6.14
CA PRO A 314 -48.36 -4.80 -7.51
C PRO A 314 -47.03 -4.29 -8.09
N SER A 315 -46.37 -5.14 -8.88
CA SER A 315 -45.00 -4.94 -9.42
C SER A 315 -44.79 -3.64 -10.21
N GLU A 316 -45.85 -3.02 -10.73
CA GLU A 316 -45.78 -1.74 -11.46
C GLU A 316 -45.35 -0.55 -10.59
N TYR A 317 -45.57 -0.60 -9.27
CA TYR A 317 -45.16 0.50 -8.36
C TYR A 317 -43.76 0.31 -7.76
N GLY A 318 -43.16 -0.88 -7.92
CA GLY A 318 -41.84 -1.20 -7.37
C GLY A 318 -40.72 -0.32 -7.94
N GLU A 319 -40.74 -0.07 -9.25
CA GLU A 319 -39.69 0.74 -9.91
C GLU A 319 -39.80 2.24 -9.59
N ARG A 320 -41.02 2.76 -9.42
CA ARG A 320 -41.23 4.15 -8.98
C ARG A 320 -40.81 4.34 -7.52
N LEU A 321 -41.08 3.37 -6.65
CA LEU A 321 -40.65 3.39 -5.26
C LEU A 321 -39.13 3.23 -5.13
N LYS A 322 -38.51 2.35 -5.94
CA LYS A 322 -37.04 2.22 -6.04
C LYS A 322 -36.38 3.52 -6.51
N ARG A 323 -36.94 4.20 -7.52
CA ARG A 323 -36.47 5.54 -7.94
C ARG A 323 -36.63 6.58 -6.84
N LEU A 324 -37.76 6.59 -6.13
CA LEU A 324 -37.99 7.53 -5.03
C LEU A 324 -37.03 7.29 -3.86
N VAL A 325 -36.80 6.03 -3.47
CA VAL A 325 -35.85 5.65 -2.41
C VAL A 325 -34.42 5.97 -2.84
N TRP A 326 -34.04 5.69 -4.08
CA TRP A 326 -32.73 6.05 -4.61
C TRP A 326 -32.55 7.57 -4.68
N THR A 327 -33.57 8.31 -5.08
CA THR A 327 -33.54 9.79 -5.11
C THR A 327 -33.49 10.37 -3.70
N ILE A 328 -34.21 9.78 -2.73
CA ILE A 328 -34.19 10.20 -1.32
C ILE A 328 -32.83 9.87 -0.68
N LEU A 329 -32.24 8.70 -0.96
CA LEU A 329 -30.90 8.32 -0.48
C LEU A 329 -29.79 9.14 -1.14
N PHE A 330 -29.91 9.42 -2.43
CA PHE A 330 -29.00 10.29 -3.18
C PHE A 330 -29.09 11.75 -2.71
N MET A 331 -30.30 12.25 -2.46
CA MET A 331 -30.52 13.59 -1.87
C MET A 331 -30.10 13.65 -0.40
N ALA A 332 -30.19 12.55 0.37
CA ALA A 332 -29.65 12.47 1.73
C ALA A 332 -28.13 12.42 1.75
N LEU A 333 -27.49 11.76 0.78
CA LEU A 333 -26.04 11.77 0.57
C LEU A 333 -25.54 13.17 0.15
N ILE A 334 -26.22 13.83 -0.79
CA ILE A 334 -25.92 15.21 -1.18
C ILE A 334 -26.18 16.18 -0.01
N GLY A 335 -27.27 15.99 0.74
CA GLY A 335 -27.60 16.77 1.93
C GLY A 335 -26.58 16.60 3.07
N ALA A 336 -26.09 15.38 3.29
CA ALA A 336 -25.02 15.09 4.25
C ALA A 336 -23.66 15.66 3.81
N MET A 337 -23.40 15.73 2.50
CA MET A 337 -22.24 16.43 1.95
C MET A 337 -22.36 17.96 2.11
N TYR A 338 -23.54 18.54 1.88
CA TYR A 338 -23.80 19.99 2.00
C TYR A 338 -23.85 20.48 3.46
N GLN A 339 -24.37 19.67 4.40
CA GLN A 339 -24.30 19.98 5.84
C GLN A 339 -22.88 19.86 6.41
N ARG A 340 -21.97 19.15 5.73
CA ARG A 340 -20.54 19.08 6.11
C ARG A 340 -19.77 20.33 5.69
N GLU A 341 -20.21 21.05 4.65
CA GLU A 341 -19.61 22.32 4.20
C GLU A 341 -20.15 23.56 4.94
N SER A 342 -21.42 23.59 5.35
CA SER A 342 -21.98 24.72 6.11
C SER A 342 -21.46 24.83 7.55
N LYS A 343 -20.97 23.73 8.14
CA LYS A 343 -20.42 23.72 9.51
C LYS A 343 -18.92 24.08 9.58
N THR A 344 -18.21 24.13 8.46
CA THR A 344 -16.80 24.56 8.40
C THR A 344 -16.63 26.05 8.04
N CYS A 345 -17.68 26.78 7.66
CA CYS A 345 -17.62 28.22 7.39
C CYS A 345 -18.15 29.13 8.52
N TYR A 346 -18.54 28.61 9.69
CA TYR A 346 -18.92 29.44 10.86
C TYR A 346 -18.17 29.10 12.16
N SER A 347 -17.02 28.43 12.05
CA SER A 347 -16.13 28.19 13.19
C SER A 347 -14.65 28.26 12.76
N LYS A 348 -14.25 29.43 12.28
CA LYS A 348 -13.02 30.16 12.66
C LYS A 348 -12.90 31.43 11.83
#